data_AF-A0A2N6FZV4-F1
#
_entry.id   AF-A0A2N6FZV4-F1
#
_cell.length_a   1.000
_cell.length_b   1.000
_cell.length_c   1.000
_cell.angle_alpha   90.00
_cell.angle_beta   90.00
_cell.angle_gamma   90.00
#
_symmetry.space_group_name_H-M   'P 1'
#
loop_
_entity.id
_entity.type
_entity.pdbx_description
1 polymer ?
#
loop_
_entity_poly.entity_id
_entity_poly.type
_entity_poly.pdbx_seq_one_letter_code
_entity_poly.pdbx_strand_id
1 'polypeptide(L)'
;MGENNKLRLKKAKHNFDKITSQNSTDWKLVLFWIIVFEFIASVIEFLYVDKSDTYSISVPHTLFTEAIVALFVTLYVWFFIYNIIFENRKNIFRLAIFSMIGLYFIITNDFTLQFLLQNLNPFHFFDFNFGVVFFIELFFKLLIAYLLFQLIISIKNRI
;
A
#
# COMPACT_ATOMS: atom_id res chain seq x y z
N MET A 1 2.50 34.68 -2.05
CA MET A 1 2.82 33.53 -1.17
C MET A 1 4.08 33.87 -0.38
N GLY A 2 3.97 34.08 0.94
CA GLY A 2 5.07 34.61 1.78
C GLY A 2 6.29 33.69 1.84
N GLU A 3 7.47 34.27 2.02
CA GLU A 3 8.77 33.56 2.09
C GLU A 3 8.76 32.42 3.13
N ASN A 4 8.09 32.65 4.25
CA ASN A 4 7.94 31.68 5.33
C ASN A 4 7.15 30.41 4.88
N ASN A 5 6.13 30.58 4.03
CA ASN A 5 5.37 29.44 3.49
C ASN A 5 6.20 28.60 2.52
N LYS A 6 7.09 29.24 1.74
CA LYS A 6 8.02 28.53 0.84
C LYS A 6 9.03 27.68 1.61
N LEU A 7 9.55 28.21 2.73
CA LEU A 7 10.46 27.48 3.62
C LEU A 7 9.79 26.27 4.27
N ARG A 8 8.55 26.43 4.77
CA ARG A 8 7.77 25.31 5.34
C ARG A 8 7.51 24.21 4.32
N LEU A 9 7.18 24.58 3.09
CA LEU A 9 6.90 23.63 2.01
C LEU A 9 8.16 22.87 1.57
N LYS A 10 9.31 23.55 1.47
CA LYS A 10 10.61 22.90 1.23
C LYS A 10 10.98 21.91 2.34
N LYS A 11 10.75 22.28 3.60
CA LYS A 11 11.01 21.40 4.75
C LYS A 11 10.11 20.17 4.74
N ALA A 12 8.81 20.35 4.44
CA ALA A 12 7.86 19.25 4.32
C ALA A 12 8.28 18.27 3.20
N LYS A 13 8.60 18.80 2.01
CA LYS A 13 9.12 18.00 0.90
C LYS A 13 10.38 17.23 1.29
N HIS A 14 11.37 17.89 1.86
CA HIS A 14 12.62 17.25 2.27
C HIS A 14 12.37 16.12 3.28
N ASN A 15 11.49 16.33 4.26
CA ASN A 15 11.15 15.29 5.22
C ASN A 15 10.41 14.12 4.58
N PHE A 16 9.50 14.40 3.64
CA PHE A 16 8.79 13.39 2.88
C PHE A 16 9.79 12.54 2.07
N ASP A 17 10.64 13.18 1.26
CA ASP A 17 11.66 12.52 0.44
C ASP A 17 12.63 11.68 1.29
N LYS A 18 13.00 12.18 2.47
CA LYS A 18 13.84 11.44 3.42
C LYS A 18 13.17 10.16 3.93
N ILE A 19 11.86 10.18 4.15
CA ILE A 19 11.09 9.02 4.65
C ILE A 19 10.76 8.04 3.51
N THR A 20 10.45 8.54 2.31
CA THR A 20 9.93 7.71 1.22
C THR A 20 10.99 7.15 0.30
N SER A 21 12.10 7.85 0.12
CA SER A 21 13.14 7.49 -0.86
C SER A 21 14.57 7.65 -0.34
N GLN A 22 14.72 8.06 0.92
CA GLN A 22 16.00 8.50 1.48
C GLN A 22 16.64 9.60 0.61
N ASN A 23 15.84 10.56 0.15
CA ASN A 23 16.24 11.59 -0.84
C ASN A 23 16.64 11.00 -2.21
N SER A 24 15.82 10.09 -2.73
CA SER A 24 15.99 9.45 -4.05
C SER A 24 17.26 8.61 -4.19
N THR A 25 17.65 7.90 -3.13
CA THR A 25 18.80 6.96 -3.16
C THR A 25 18.38 5.51 -3.00
N ASP A 26 17.30 5.24 -2.24
CA ASP A 26 16.83 3.87 -1.98
C ASP A 26 15.55 3.55 -2.77
N TRP A 27 15.72 2.89 -3.91
CA TRP A 27 14.61 2.44 -4.75
C TRP A 27 13.71 1.39 -4.07
N LYS A 28 14.23 0.59 -3.12
CA LYS A 28 13.43 -0.42 -2.41
C LYS A 28 12.46 0.24 -1.44
N LEU A 29 12.91 1.29 -0.78
CA LEU A 29 12.08 2.10 0.11
C LEU A 29 10.95 2.79 -0.67
N VAL A 30 11.25 3.30 -1.87
CA VAL A 30 10.24 3.90 -2.76
C VAL A 30 9.18 2.88 -3.16
N LEU A 31 9.59 1.68 -3.60
CA LEU A 31 8.65 0.60 -3.93
C LEU A 31 7.79 0.19 -2.74
N PHE A 32 8.38 0.11 -1.54
CA PHE A 32 7.63 -0.19 -0.33
C PHE A 32 6.52 0.83 -0.10
N TRP A 33 6.81 2.13 -0.20
CA TRP A 33 5.80 3.17 -0.04
C TRP A 33 4.75 3.19 -1.14
N ILE A 34 5.12 2.90 -2.39
CA ILE A 34 4.15 2.75 -3.49
C ILE A 34 3.13 1.66 -3.13
N ILE A 35 3.60 0.49 -2.70
CA ILE A 35 2.73 -0.62 -2.30
C ILE A 35 1.84 -0.19 -1.12
N VAL A 36 2.41 0.46 -0.11
CA VAL A 36 1.65 0.92 1.08
C VAL A 36 0.53 1.88 0.68
N PHE A 37 0.80 2.86 -0.17
CA PHE A 37 -0.20 3.84 -0.59
C PHE A 37 -1.28 3.24 -1.47
N GLU A 38 -0.93 2.32 -2.37
CA GLU A 38 -1.92 1.60 -3.19
C GLU A 38 -2.85 0.76 -2.31
N PHE A 39 -2.30 0.16 -1.26
CA PHE A 39 -3.05 -0.63 -0.30
C PHE A 39 -4.07 0.22 0.47
N ILE A 40 -3.61 1.36 0.98
CA ILE A 40 -4.47 2.31 1.72
C ILE A 40 -5.56 2.84 0.79
N ALA A 41 -5.21 3.21 -0.46
CA ALA A 41 -6.17 3.67 -1.46
C ALA A 41 -7.25 2.60 -1.71
N SER A 42 -6.84 1.34 -1.90
CA SER A 42 -7.77 0.22 -2.13
C SER A 42 -8.69 -0.01 -0.93
N VAL A 43 -8.15 0.01 0.30
CA VAL A 43 -9.00 -0.16 1.50
C VAL A 43 -10.01 0.98 1.65
N ILE A 44 -9.59 2.23 1.38
CA ILE A 44 -10.52 3.38 1.42
C ILE A 44 -11.58 3.23 0.33
N GLU A 45 -11.19 2.89 -0.88
CA GLU A 45 -12.15 2.70 -1.97
C GLU A 45 -13.20 1.64 -1.60
N PHE A 46 -12.76 0.49 -1.09
CA PHE A 46 -13.65 -0.59 -0.65
C PHE A 46 -14.63 -0.14 0.44
N LEU A 47 -14.19 0.68 1.40
CA LEU A 47 -15.03 1.14 2.51
C LEU A 47 -16.10 2.17 2.10
N TYR A 48 -15.89 2.91 1.01
CA TYR A 48 -16.76 4.03 0.63
C TYR A 48 -17.49 3.83 -0.71
N VAL A 49 -17.17 2.77 -1.45
CA VAL A 49 -17.79 2.45 -2.73
C VAL A 49 -18.55 1.15 -2.58
N ASP A 50 -19.88 1.20 -2.77
CA ASP A 50 -20.78 0.05 -2.80
C ASP A 50 -20.55 -0.81 -4.07
N LYS A 51 -19.33 -1.35 -4.23
CA LYS A 51 -18.92 -2.31 -5.26
C LYS A 51 -18.43 -3.64 -4.64
N SER A 52 -18.59 -3.82 -3.33
CA SER A 52 -18.11 -4.98 -2.57
C SER A 52 -18.53 -6.32 -3.19
N ASP A 53 -19.73 -6.38 -3.75
CA ASP A 53 -20.34 -7.65 -4.18
C ASP A 53 -19.77 -8.19 -5.51
N THR A 54 -19.12 -7.36 -6.32
CA THR A 54 -18.60 -7.77 -7.64
C THR A 54 -17.22 -8.45 -7.55
N TYR A 55 -16.49 -8.20 -6.45
CA TYR A 55 -15.10 -8.64 -6.29
C TYR A 55 -14.87 -9.52 -5.06
N SER A 56 -15.84 -9.57 -4.13
CA SER A 56 -15.78 -10.51 -3.01
C SER A 56 -16.18 -11.92 -3.48
N ILE A 57 -15.19 -12.75 -3.79
CA ILE A 57 -15.44 -14.18 -3.94
C ILE A 57 -15.63 -14.75 -2.53
N SER A 58 -16.87 -15.10 -2.19
CA SER A 58 -17.16 -15.81 -0.95
C SER A 58 -16.40 -17.14 -0.94
N VAL A 59 -15.38 -17.23 -0.08
CA VAL A 59 -14.64 -18.47 0.11
C VAL A 59 -15.52 -19.40 0.93
N PRO A 60 -15.91 -20.56 0.39
CA PRO A 60 -16.78 -21.47 1.12
C PRO A 60 -16.08 -21.95 2.40
N HIS A 61 -16.81 -21.94 3.51
CA HIS A 61 -16.37 -22.48 4.80
C HIS A 61 -16.33 -24.01 4.70
N THR A 62 -15.17 -24.54 4.33
CA THR A 62 -14.91 -25.97 4.25
C THR A 62 -13.73 -26.28 5.16
N LEU A 63 -13.64 -27.51 5.67
CA LEU A 63 -12.51 -27.92 6.52
C LEU A 63 -11.15 -27.69 5.82
N PHE A 64 -11.11 -27.81 4.49
CA PHE A 64 -9.90 -27.56 3.71
C PHE A 64 -9.52 -26.08 3.68
N THR A 65 -10.47 -25.18 3.43
CA THR A 65 -10.21 -23.73 3.41
C THR A 65 -9.82 -23.21 4.79
N GLU A 66 -10.47 -23.70 5.86
CA GLU A 66 -10.11 -23.37 7.23
C GLU A 66 -8.71 -23.87 7.62
N ALA A 67 -8.33 -25.10 7.22
CA ALA A 67 -7.01 -25.64 7.47
C ALA A 67 -5.90 -24.82 6.78
N ILE A 68 -6.14 -24.38 5.54
CA ILE A 68 -5.21 -23.53 4.80
C ILE A 68 -5.04 -22.18 5.50
N VAL A 69 -6.15 -21.51 5.86
CA VAL A 69 -6.10 -20.23 6.57
C VAL A 69 -5.38 -20.38 7.91
N ALA A 70 -5.69 -21.42 8.68
CA ALA A 70 -5.02 -21.69 9.95
C ALA A 70 -3.51 -21.91 9.79
N LEU A 71 -3.09 -22.61 8.73
CA LEU A 71 -1.67 -22.79 8.41
C LEU A 71 -1.00 -21.45 8.09
N PHE A 72 -1.60 -20.63 7.23
CA PHE A 72 -1.07 -19.30 6.89
C PHE A 72 -0.97 -18.39 8.12
N VAL A 73 -1.99 -18.37 8.98
CA VAL A 73 -1.98 -17.59 10.23
C VAL A 73 -0.88 -18.09 11.17
N THR A 74 -0.71 -19.41 11.30
CA THR A 74 0.34 -19.99 12.15
C THR A 74 1.74 -19.61 11.65
N LEU A 75 1.99 -19.72 10.34
CA LEU A 75 3.25 -19.29 9.73
C LEU A 75 3.49 -17.79 9.92
N TYR A 76 2.46 -16.98 9.78
CA TYR A 76 2.54 -15.53 9.99
C TYR A 76 2.91 -15.20 11.44
N VAL A 77 2.23 -15.79 12.43
CA VAL A 77 2.52 -15.57 13.85
C VAL A 77 3.94 -16.02 14.19
N TRP A 78 4.37 -17.18 13.70
CA TRP A 78 5.75 -17.63 13.85
C TRP A 78 6.74 -16.61 13.28
N PHE A 79 6.52 -16.19 12.04
CA PHE A 79 7.39 -15.21 11.36
C PHE A 79 7.42 -13.87 12.10
N PHE A 80 6.28 -13.42 12.63
CA PHE A 80 6.17 -12.20 13.44
C PHE A 80 7.00 -12.31 14.71
N ILE A 81 6.82 -13.37 15.50
CA ILE A 81 7.57 -13.62 16.73
C ILE A 81 9.08 -13.72 16.44
N TYR A 82 9.46 -14.47 15.40
CA TYR A 82 10.86 -14.62 14.98
C TYR A 82 11.50 -13.25 14.69
N ASN A 83 10.81 -12.38 13.96
CA ASN A 83 11.36 -11.06 13.62
C ASN A 83 11.48 -10.12 14.82
N ILE A 84 10.60 -10.24 15.82
CA ILE A 84 10.71 -9.51 17.08
C ILE A 84 11.93 -9.99 17.88
N ILE A 85 12.09 -11.31 18.05
CA ILE A 85 13.15 -11.88 18.88
C ILE A 85 14.54 -11.62 18.28
N PHE A 86 14.70 -11.79 16.97
CA PHE A 86 16.01 -11.67 16.31
C PHE A 86 16.29 -10.28 15.73
N GLU A 87 15.40 -9.30 15.99
CA GLU A 87 15.50 -7.88 15.60
C GLU A 87 16.05 -7.64 14.17
N ASN A 88 15.62 -8.47 13.22
CA ASN A 88 16.18 -8.42 11.88
C ASN A 88 15.54 -7.28 11.07
N ARG A 89 16.18 -6.10 11.10
CA ARG A 89 15.67 -4.88 10.42
C ARG A 89 15.33 -5.08 8.95
N LYS A 90 16.00 -6.00 8.24
CA LYS A 90 15.73 -6.30 6.82
C LYS A 90 14.39 -7.00 6.60
N ASN A 91 13.88 -7.68 7.62
CA ASN A 91 12.64 -8.42 7.56
C ASN A 91 11.44 -7.60 8.03
N ILE A 92 11.65 -6.48 8.73
CA ILE A 92 10.57 -5.59 9.18
C ILE A 92 9.70 -5.13 8.01
N PHE A 93 10.32 -4.72 6.89
CA PHE A 93 9.57 -4.34 5.68
C PHE A 93 8.74 -5.48 5.13
N ARG A 94 9.28 -6.71 5.14
CA ARG A 94 8.55 -7.90 4.66
C ARG A 94 7.38 -8.23 5.59
N LEU A 95 7.61 -8.13 6.90
CA LEU A 95 6.60 -8.34 7.91
C LEU A 95 5.47 -7.32 7.78
N ALA A 96 5.79 -6.05 7.56
CA ALA A 96 4.82 -4.99 7.31
C ALA A 96 3.96 -5.28 6.07
N ILE A 97 4.57 -5.69 4.95
CA ILE A 97 3.82 -6.08 3.74
C ILE A 97 2.91 -7.27 4.02
N PHE A 98 3.42 -8.33 4.66
CA PHE A 98 2.61 -9.49 5.03
C PHE A 98 1.44 -9.13 5.95
N SER A 99 1.67 -8.24 6.92
CA SER A 99 0.64 -7.74 7.84
C SER A 99 -0.44 -6.97 7.07
N MET A 100 -0.03 -6.11 6.12
CA MET A 100 -0.96 -5.37 5.28
C MET A 100 -1.80 -6.33 4.45
N ILE A 101 -1.19 -7.29 3.73
CA ILE A 101 -1.91 -8.32 2.96
C ILE A 101 -2.96 -9.03 3.82
N GLY A 102 -2.59 -9.46 5.03
CA GLY A 102 -3.53 -10.06 5.97
C GLY A 102 -4.69 -9.14 6.35
N LEU A 103 -4.40 -7.87 6.66
CA LEU A 103 -5.43 -6.88 6.99
C LEU A 103 -6.38 -6.62 5.83
N TYR A 104 -5.90 -6.58 4.59
CA TYR A 104 -6.76 -6.44 3.42
C TYR A 104 -7.70 -7.62 3.27
N PHE A 105 -7.20 -8.86 3.36
CA PHE A 105 -8.07 -10.03 3.27
C PHE A 105 -9.18 -10.00 4.33
N ILE A 106 -8.87 -9.52 5.55
CA ILE A 106 -9.87 -9.37 6.62
C ILE A 106 -10.91 -8.29 6.30
N ILE A 107 -10.48 -7.15 5.74
CA ILE A 107 -11.36 -6.00 5.49
C ILE A 107 -12.20 -6.21 4.22
N THR A 108 -11.56 -6.62 3.12
CA THR A 108 -12.18 -6.65 1.79
C THR A 108 -12.77 -8.01 1.42
N ASN A 109 -12.38 -9.08 2.11
CA ASN A 109 -12.68 -10.46 1.73
C ASN A 109 -12.27 -10.83 0.28
N ASP A 110 -11.43 -10.01 -0.36
CA ASP A 110 -10.89 -10.27 -1.69
C ASP A 110 -9.59 -11.08 -1.58
N PHE A 111 -9.72 -12.40 -1.53
CA PHE A 111 -8.57 -13.31 -1.49
C PHE A 111 -7.81 -13.40 -2.82
N THR A 112 -8.38 -12.87 -3.90
CA THR A 112 -7.77 -12.89 -5.24
C THR A 112 -6.93 -11.65 -5.55
N LEU A 113 -6.99 -10.63 -4.69
CA LEU A 113 -6.37 -9.32 -4.90
C LEU A 113 -6.85 -8.62 -6.18
N GLN A 114 -7.97 -9.06 -6.76
CA GLN A 114 -8.49 -8.51 -8.01
C GLN A 114 -8.85 -7.04 -7.85
N PHE A 115 -9.44 -6.67 -6.72
CA PHE A 115 -9.83 -5.29 -6.44
C PHE A 115 -8.60 -4.39 -6.27
N LEU A 116 -7.57 -4.87 -5.56
CA LEU A 116 -6.29 -4.18 -5.43
C LEU A 116 -5.57 -4.03 -6.79
N LEU A 117 -5.60 -5.07 -7.63
CA LEU A 117 -4.99 -5.02 -8.97
C LEU A 117 -5.73 -4.08 -9.91
N GLN A 118 -7.06 -4.02 -9.81
CA GLN A 118 -7.87 -3.08 -10.58
C GLN A 118 -7.58 -1.63 -10.16
N ASN A 119 -7.48 -1.36 -8.86
CA ASN A 119 -7.11 -0.05 -8.37
C ASN A 119 -5.72 0.37 -8.91
N LEU A 120 -4.79 -0.58 -9.07
CA LEU A 120 -3.46 -0.30 -9.61
C LEU A 120 -3.48 0.33 -11.02
N ASN A 121 -4.59 0.21 -11.76
CA ASN A 121 -4.78 0.92 -13.01
C ASN A 121 -4.86 2.44 -12.78
N PRO A 122 -3.95 3.24 -13.36
CA PRO A 122 -3.91 4.69 -13.14
C PRO A 122 -5.15 5.43 -13.63
N PHE A 123 -6.00 4.83 -14.47
CA PHE A 123 -7.22 5.44 -14.99
C PHE A 123 -8.50 5.00 -14.26
N HIS A 124 -8.39 4.12 -13.27
CA HIS A 124 -9.54 3.58 -12.55
C HIS A 124 -10.40 4.66 -11.87
N PHE A 125 -9.77 5.75 -11.43
CA PHE A 125 -10.47 6.81 -10.72
C PHE A 125 -11.49 7.59 -11.58
N PHE A 126 -11.46 7.45 -12.92
CA PHE A 126 -12.46 8.07 -13.81
C PHE A 126 -13.83 7.38 -13.75
N ASP A 127 -13.89 6.17 -13.19
CA ASP A 127 -15.13 5.41 -13.05
C ASP A 127 -15.96 5.86 -11.82
N PHE A 128 -15.45 6.79 -11.01
CA PHE A 128 -16.18 7.33 -9.85
C PHE A 128 -16.97 8.57 -10.20
N ASN A 129 -18.15 8.67 -9.58
CA ASN A 129 -18.89 9.92 -9.53
C ASN A 129 -18.09 10.99 -8.78
N PHE A 130 -18.21 12.25 -9.21
CA PHE A 130 -17.58 13.39 -8.55
C PHE A 130 -18.03 13.49 -7.08
N GLY A 131 -17.16 13.03 -6.17
CA GLY A 131 -17.43 12.95 -4.73
C GLY A 131 -16.14 12.95 -3.91
N VAL A 132 -16.26 12.82 -2.59
CA VAL A 132 -15.10 12.86 -1.67
C VAL A 132 -14.11 11.71 -1.96
N VAL A 133 -14.61 10.53 -2.29
CA VAL A 133 -13.80 9.35 -2.66
C VAL A 133 -12.91 9.64 -3.87
N PHE A 134 -13.48 10.25 -4.92
CA PHE A 134 -12.73 10.65 -6.12
C PHE A 134 -11.53 11.54 -5.79
N PHE A 135 -11.72 12.55 -4.92
CA PHE A 135 -10.62 13.45 -4.54
C PHE A 135 -9.55 12.74 -3.69
N ILE A 136 -9.95 11.83 -2.81
CA ILE A 136 -9.02 11.04 -2.00
C ILE A 136 -8.19 10.12 -2.91
N GLU A 137 -8.84 9.43 -3.85
CA GLU A 137 -8.16 8.53 -4.77
C GLU A 137 -7.22 9.29 -5.70
N LEU A 138 -7.66 10.42 -6.27
CA LEU A 138 -6.82 11.30 -7.07
C LEU A 138 -5.57 11.75 -6.29
N PHE A 139 -5.72 12.08 -5.00
CA PHE A 139 -4.59 12.42 -4.14
C PHE A 139 -3.59 11.27 -4.01
N PHE A 140 -4.07 10.04 -3.75
CA PHE A 140 -3.19 8.87 -3.69
C PHE A 140 -2.52 8.58 -5.04
N LYS A 141 -3.23 8.69 -6.17
CA LYS A 141 -2.65 8.51 -7.51
C LYS A 141 -1.56 9.53 -7.81
N LEU A 142 -1.76 10.80 -7.44
CA LEU A 142 -0.73 11.83 -7.58
C LEU A 142 0.51 11.54 -6.72
N LEU A 143 0.29 11.06 -5.50
CA LEU A 143 1.35 10.67 -4.58
C LEU A 143 2.17 9.49 -5.15
N ILE A 144 1.48 8.46 -5.65
CA ILE A 144 2.12 7.30 -6.30
C ILE A 144 2.87 7.73 -7.56
N ALA A 145 2.30 8.58 -8.41
CA ALA A 145 2.97 9.12 -9.59
C ALA A 145 4.26 9.87 -9.23
N TYR A 146 4.23 10.66 -8.14
CA TYR A 146 5.42 11.32 -7.63
C TYR A 146 6.48 10.31 -7.15
N LEU A 147 6.07 9.25 -6.45
CA LEU A 147 6.98 8.19 -6.03
C LEU A 147 7.55 7.40 -7.21
N LEU A 148 6.77 7.15 -8.27
CA LEU A 148 7.28 6.55 -9.51
C LEU A 148 8.35 7.44 -10.16
N PHE A 149 8.16 8.76 -10.17
CA PHE A 149 9.19 9.68 -10.61
C PHE A 149 10.46 9.60 -9.74
N GLN A 150 10.32 9.55 -8.41
CA GLN A 150 11.46 9.34 -7.51
C GLN A 150 12.13 7.97 -7.70
N LEU A 151 11.36 6.94 -8.04
CA LEU A 151 11.85 5.60 -8.32
C LEU A 151 12.79 5.63 -9.52
N ILE A 152 12.38 6.26 -10.62
CA ILE A 152 13.20 6.43 -11.83
C ILE A 152 14.51 7.15 -11.49
N ILE A 153 14.45 8.23 -10.71
CA ILE A 153 15.65 8.97 -10.27
C ILE A 153 16.54 8.08 -9.40
N SER A 154 15.97 7.34 -8.45
CA SER A 154 16.73 6.49 -7.53
C SER A 154 17.43 5.34 -8.25
N ILE A 155 16.78 4.77 -9.28
CA ILE A 155 17.39 3.76 -10.14
C ILE A 155 18.52 4.40 -10.96
N LYS A 156 18.30 5.57 -11.55
CA LYS A 156 19.32 6.28 -12.33
C LYS A 156 20.54 6.65 -11.48
N ASN A 157 20.36 7.08 -10.24
CA ASN A 157 21.46 7.42 -9.32
C ASN A 157 22.29 6.20 -8.88
N ARG A 158 21.82 4.98 -9.16
CA ARG A 158 22.44 3.72 -8.79
C ARG A 158 23.17 3.03 -9.95
N ILE A 159 22.85 3.39 -11.20
CA ILE A 159 23.53 2.97 -12.43
C ILE A 159 24.75 3.87 -12.65
#